data_AF-A0A817TLP5-F1
#
_entry.id   AF-A0A817TLP5-F1
#
_cell.length_a   1.000
_cell.length_b   1.000
_cell.length_c   1.000
_cell.angle_alpha   90.00
_cell.angle_beta   90.00
_cell.angle_gamma   90.00
#
_symmetry.space_group_name_H-M   'P 1'
#
loop_
_entity.id
_entity.type
_entity.pdbx_description
1 polymer ?
#
loop_
_entity_poly.entity_id
_entity_poly.type
_entity_poly.pdbx_seq_one_letter_code
_entity_poly.pdbx_strand_id
1 'polypeptide(L)'
;MTFLKLVALLLFIADSNQLNNGLGRTPQMGWNSWNHFGCNINEKLIQQTADTIVATGLAAAGYQYVNMDDCWQVSRDSQGTIQADPNAFPSGIPALVDYVQSRKLKFGLLDVYDFDGPSVDAFSCNKQDNQAWLWSPNDGTVRSKHNGECLTLKANLEVWAGPLVNGSQAVVLLNRNDFGSESITVNWQDIGFPVDHSAVVRDLWARKDIGTFTGNYTSPKIDYHSVTMLKITLS
;
A
#
# COMPACT_ATOMS: atom_id res chain seq x y z
N MET A 1 46.13 -12.16 -36.76
CA MET A 1 44.77 -12.61 -37.11
C MET A 1 43.95 -12.67 -35.85
N THR A 2 43.20 -11.61 -35.60
CA THR A 2 42.36 -11.36 -34.43
C THR A 2 41.06 -12.15 -34.56
N PHE A 3 40.74 -13.01 -33.59
CA PHE A 3 39.43 -13.66 -33.51
C PHE A 3 38.52 -12.84 -32.61
N LEU A 4 37.56 -12.14 -33.22
CA LEU A 4 36.48 -11.43 -32.54
C LEU A 4 35.35 -12.44 -32.28
N LYS A 5 35.08 -12.81 -31.02
CA LYS A 5 33.88 -13.55 -30.64
C LYS A 5 32.76 -12.54 -30.37
N LEU A 6 31.77 -12.47 -31.26
CA LEU A 6 30.49 -11.82 -30.97
C LEU A 6 29.74 -12.65 -29.93
N VAL A 7 29.39 -12.05 -28.80
CA VAL A 7 28.39 -12.58 -27.87
C VAL A 7 27.10 -11.81 -28.14
N ALA A 8 26.11 -12.47 -28.75
CA ALA A 8 24.77 -11.93 -28.87
C ALA A 8 24.05 -12.09 -27.51
N LEU A 9 23.81 -10.98 -26.82
CA LEU A 9 23.03 -10.94 -25.60
C LEU A 9 21.55 -10.94 -25.98
N LEU A 10 20.90 -12.10 -25.87
CA LEU A 10 19.45 -12.23 -26.00
C LEU A 10 18.80 -11.61 -24.74
N LEU A 11 18.18 -10.44 -24.90
CA LEU A 11 17.33 -9.83 -23.89
C LEU A 11 16.02 -10.63 -23.82
N PHE A 12 15.86 -11.43 -22.77
CA PHE A 12 14.56 -11.96 -22.39
C PHE A 12 13.73 -10.81 -21.80
N ILE A 13 12.79 -10.28 -22.57
CA ILE A 13 11.73 -9.42 -22.04
C ILE A 13 10.75 -10.36 -21.32
N ALA A 14 10.78 -10.37 -19.99
CA ALA A 14 9.73 -11.00 -19.22
C ALA A 14 8.49 -10.10 -19.31
N ASP A 15 7.47 -10.53 -20.06
CA ASP A 15 6.15 -9.92 -20.00
C ASP A 15 5.60 -10.10 -18.59
N SER A 16 5.50 -9.01 -17.83
CA SER A 16 4.70 -9.02 -16.62
C SER A 16 3.24 -9.16 -17.05
N ASN A 17 2.57 -10.23 -16.60
CA ASN A 17 1.14 -10.40 -16.77
C ASN A 17 0.40 -9.41 -15.86
N GLN A 18 0.46 -8.13 -16.20
CA GLN A 18 -0.32 -7.09 -15.57
C GLN A 18 -1.70 -7.07 -16.24
N LEU A 19 -2.77 -7.08 -15.44
CA LEU A 19 -4.13 -7.02 -15.96
C LEU A 19 -4.36 -5.69 -16.68
N ASN A 20 -4.30 -5.70 -18.01
CA ASN A 20 -4.41 -4.50 -18.85
C ASN A 20 -5.88 -4.12 -19.14
N ASN A 21 -6.71 -4.04 -18.10
CA ASN A 21 -8.12 -3.66 -18.22
C ASN A 21 -8.39 -2.17 -17.96
N GLY A 22 -7.34 -1.36 -17.77
CA GLY A 22 -7.45 0.09 -17.53
C GLY A 22 -7.76 0.49 -16.08
N LEU A 23 -7.97 -0.46 -15.17
CA LEU A 23 -8.16 -0.22 -13.74
C LEU A 23 -6.85 -0.41 -12.95
N GLY A 24 -6.84 -0.02 -11.66
CA GLY A 24 -5.70 -0.28 -10.76
C GLY A 24 -4.38 0.40 -11.15
N ARG A 25 -4.43 1.46 -11.97
CA ARG A 25 -3.24 2.25 -12.36
C ARG A 25 -2.58 2.94 -11.16
N THR A 26 -3.37 3.22 -10.13
CA THR A 26 -2.92 3.53 -8.77
C THR A 26 -3.58 2.54 -7.82
N PRO A 27 -3.01 2.28 -6.62
CA PRO A 27 -3.64 1.43 -5.62
C PRO A 27 -5.09 1.86 -5.34
N GLN A 28 -5.98 0.88 -5.19
CA GLN A 28 -7.38 1.14 -4.83
C GLN A 28 -7.47 1.69 -3.40
N MET A 29 -8.33 2.68 -3.21
CA MET A 29 -8.61 3.27 -1.90
C MET A 29 -10.10 3.14 -1.59
N GLY A 30 -10.42 2.64 -0.41
CA GLY A 30 -11.80 2.38 -0.02
C GLY A 30 -11.91 1.77 1.38
N TRP A 31 -13.03 1.11 1.61
CA TRP A 31 -13.38 0.43 2.84
C TRP A 31 -13.77 -1.02 2.54
N ASN A 32 -13.52 -1.90 3.50
CA ASN A 32 -13.96 -3.31 3.47
C ASN A 32 -14.60 -3.65 4.83
N SER A 33 -15.68 -4.44 4.83
CA SER A 33 -16.44 -4.79 6.04
C SER A 33 -15.70 -5.70 7.02
N TRP A 34 -14.80 -6.56 6.56
CA TRP A 34 -14.28 -7.70 7.31
C TRP A 34 -13.55 -7.34 8.59
N ASN A 35 -12.57 -6.43 8.51
CA ASN A 35 -11.64 -6.15 9.62
C ASN A 35 -12.33 -5.73 10.92
N HIS A 36 -13.55 -5.16 10.85
CA HIS A 36 -14.29 -4.73 12.02
C HIS A 36 -15.58 -5.53 12.24
N PHE A 37 -16.32 -5.85 11.17
CA PHE A 37 -17.67 -6.40 11.30
C PHE A 37 -17.72 -7.92 11.13
N GLY A 38 -16.72 -8.56 10.52
CA GLY A 38 -16.79 -9.98 10.15
C GLY A 38 -18.10 -10.29 9.41
N CYS A 39 -18.81 -11.34 9.85
CA CYS A 39 -20.14 -11.70 9.32
C CYS A 39 -21.31 -10.81 9.80
N ASN A 40 -21.09 -9.85 10.71
CA ASN A 40 -22.19 -9.03 11.24
C ASN A 40 -22.46 -7.83 10.31
N ILE A 41 -22.90 -8.12 9.09
CA ILE A 41 -23.19 -7.13 8.05
C ILE A 41 -24.65 -7.18 7.60
N ASN A 42 -25.18 -6.04 7.18
CA ASN A 42 -26.50 -5.92 6.58
C ASN A 42 -26.57 -4.69 5.67
N GLU A 43 -27.64 -4.58 4.89
CA GLU A 43 -27.87 -3.49 3.93
C GLU A 43 -27.71 -2.11 4.57
N LYS A 44 -28.30 -1.90 5.75
CA LYS A 44 -28.26 -0.62 6.45
C LYS A 44 -26.83 -0.22 6.82
N LEU A 45 -26.02 -1.15 7.30
CA LEU A 45 -24.61 -0.90 7.61
C LEU A 45 -23.86 -0.40 6.37
N ILE A 46 -24.03 -1.08 5.24
CA ILE A 46 -23.32 -0.73 4.00
C ILE A 46 -23.77 0.64 3.48
N GLN A 47 -25.09 0.92 3.50
CA GLN A 47 -25.63 2.23 3.14
C GLN A 47 -25.08 3.36 4.04
N GLN A 48 -25.09 3.16 5.36
CA GLN A 48 -24.57 4.14 6.32
C GLN A 48 -23.07 4.36 6.15
N THR A 49 -22.32 3.31 5.79
CA THR A 49 -20.88 3.39 5.53
C THR A 49 -20.61 4.22 4.28
N ALA A 50 -21.37 4.00 3.20
CA ALA A 50 -21.29 4.79 1.98
C ALA A 50 -21.59 6.27 2.25
N ASP A 51 -22.65 6.58 2.99
CA ASP A 51 -22.99 7.95 3.38
C ASP A 51 -21.87 8.57 4.24
N THR A 52 -21.29 7.80 5.17
CA THR A 52 -20.20 8.26 6.06
C THR A 52 -18.94 8.59 5.28
N ILE A 53 -18.55 7.76 4.30
CA ILE A 53 -17.38 8.00 3.45
C ILE A 53 -17.52 9.34 2.69
N VAL A 54 -18.74 9.67 2.24
CA VAL A 54 -19.01 10.97 1.60
C VAL A 54 -19.01 12.10 2.64
N ALA A 55 -19.78 11.96 3.72
CA ALA A 55 -20.00 13.02 4.70
C ALA A 55 -18.72 13.44 5.45
N THR A 56 -17.79 12.50 5.66
CA THR A 56 -16.50 12.77 6.30
C THR A 56 -15.44 13.33 5.35
N GLY A 57 -15.73 13.40 4.05
CA GLY A 57 -14.79 13.84 3.03
C GLY A 57 -13.77 12.78 2.59
N LEU A 58 -13.86 11.54 3.08
CA LEU A 58 -13.00 10.44 2.64
C LEU A 58 -13.15 10.17 1.14
N ALA A 59 -14.39 10.29 0.61
CA ALA A 59 -14.62 10.23 -0.84
C ALA A 59 -13.80 11.27 -1.60
N ALA A 60 -13.76 12.52 -1.11
CA ALA A 60 -12.99 13.60 -1.72
C ALA A 60 -11.47 13.38 -1.59
N ALA A 61 -11.02 12.66 -0.57
CA ALA A 61 -9.64 12.22 -0.41
C ALA A 61 -9.27 10.99 -1.25
N GLY A 62 -10.22 10.40 -1.99
CA GLY A 62 -9.98 9.29 -2.93
C GLY A 62 -10.51 7.92 -2.50
N TYR A 63 -11.06 7.79 -1.30
CA TYR A 63 -11.68 6.54 -0.82
C TYR A 63 -13.02 6.32 -1.52
N GLN A 64 -12.99 5.53 -2.60
CA GLN A 64 -14.10 5.43 -3.55
C GLN A 64 -14.75 4.05 -3.59
N TYR A 65 -14.10 3.02 -3.04
CA TYR A 65 -14.62 1.65 -3.04
C TYR A 65 -15.29 1.31 -1.70
N VAL A 66 -16.52 0.79 -1.76
CA VAL A 66 -17.24 0.18 -0.63
C VAL A 66 -17.30 -1.32 -0.91
N ASN A 67 -16.42 -2.08 -0.28
CA ASN A 67 -16.30 -3.51 -0.50
C ASN A 67 -17.08 -4.26 0.58
N MET A 68 -18.09 -5.01 0.14
CA MET A 68 -18.83 -5.94 0.99
C MET A 68 -18.13 -7.31 0.95
N ASP A 69 -17.62 -7.71 2.10
CA ASP A 69 -16.91 -8.97 2.29
C ASP A 69 -17.90 -10.13 2.57
N ASP A 70 -17.44 -11.24 3.15
CA ASP A 70 -18.18 -12.50 3.29
C ASP A 70 -19.51 -12.40 4.07
N CYS A 71 -20.28 -13.49 4.07
CA CYS A 71 -21.51 -13.71 4.83
C CYS A 71 -22.74 -12.94 4.32
N TRP A 72 -22.73 -12.50 3.04
CA TRP A 72 -23.91 -11.91 2.39
C TRP A 72 -24.73 -12.92 1.57
N GLN A 73 -24.11 -14.00 1.10
CA GLN A 73 -24.78 -15.10 0.38
C GLN A 73 -25.38 -16.13 1.34
N VAL A 74 -26.51 -16.75 0.96
CA VAL A 74 -27.11 -17.86 1.74
C VAL A 74 -27.38 -19.13 0.93
N SER A 75 -27.57 -19.03 -0.38
CA SER A 75 -27.88 -20.19 -1.22
C SER A 75 -27.67 -19.89 -2.71
N ARG A 76 -27.95 -20.88 -3.57
CA ARG A 76 -28.11 -20.71 -5.02
C ARG A 76 -29.49 -21.21 -5.44
N ASP A 77 -30.11 -20.56 -6.41
CA ASP A 77 -31.39 -21.00 -6.98
C ASP A 77 -31.21 -22.17 -7.97
N SER A 78 -32.32 -22.63 -8.59
CA SER A 78 -32.32 -23.74 -9.55
C SER A 78 -31.53 -23.47 -10.84
N GLN A 79 -31.16 -22.20 -11.10
CA GLN A 79 -30.31 -21.78 -12.22
C GLN A 79 -28.86 -21.59 -11.79
N GLY A 80 -28.53 -21.82 -10.51
CA GLY A 80 -27.19 -21.61 -9.95
C GLY A 80 -26.89 -20.16 -9.56
N THR A 81 -27.88 -19.26 -9.60
CA THR A 81 -27.72 -17.85 -9.24
C THR A 81 -27.58 -17.70 -7.73
N ILE A 82 -26.57 -16.96 -7.27
CA ILE A 82 -26.34 -16.65 -5.85
C ILE A 82 -27.52 -15.85 -5.30
N GLN A 83 -28.00 -16.27 -4.14
CA GLN A 83 -29.04 -15.58 -3.38
C GLN A 83 -28.43 -14.93 -2.14
N ALA A 84 -28.64 -13.62 -2.00
CA ALA A 84 -28.27 -12.89 -0.79
C ALA A 84 -29.21 -13.24 0.37
N ASP A 85 -28.77 -13.06 1.62
CA ASP A 85 -29.64 -13.20 2.79
C ASP A 85 -30.81 -12.18 2.69
N PRO A 86 -32.06 -12.62 2.51
CA PRO A 86 -33.19 -11.71 2.35
C PRO A 86 -33.54 -10.95 3.63
N ASN A 87 -33.08 -11.40 4.80
CA ASN A 87 -33.30 -10.70 6.06
C ASN A 87 -32.26 -9.59 6.26
N ALA A 88 -31.00 -9.85 5.90
CA ALA A 88 -29.93 -8.86 6.01
C ALA A 88 -29.94 -7.85 4.84
N PHE A 89 -30.38 -8.28 3.65
CA PHE A 89 -30.40 -7.47 2.43
C PHE A 89 -31.80 -7.48 1.77
N PRO A 90 -32.83 -6.93 2.44
CA PRO A 90 -34.22 -7.04 2.01
C PRO A 90 -34.52 -6.34 0.68
N SER A 91 -33.74 -5.33 0.29
CA SER A 91 -33.91 -4.65 -1.01
C SER A 91 -33.15 -5.36 -2.14
N GLY A 92 -32.31 -6.35 -1.81
CA GLY A 92 -31.44 -7.06 -2.74
C GLY A 92 -30.16 -6.29 -3.09
N ILE A 93 -29.13 -7.03 -3.51
CA ILE A 93 -27.82 -6.47 -3.85
C ILE A 93 -27.87 -5.44 -5.00
N PRO A 94 -28.67 -5.61 -6.07
CA PRO A 94 -28.76 -4.57 -7.12
C PRO A 94 -29.19 -3.21 -6.59
N ALA A 95 -30.20 -3.16 -5.71
CA ALA A 95 -30.66 -1.90 -5.11
C ALA A 95 -29.59 -1.28 -4.20
N LEU A 96 -28.84 -2.11 -3.46
CA LEU A 96 -27.71 -1.64 -2.66
C LEU A 96 -26.57 -1.08 -3.52
N VAL A 97 -26.27 -1.72 -4.66
CA VAL A 97 -25.28 -1.23 -5.63
C VAL A 97 -25.71 0.13 -6.17
N ASP A 98 -26.96 0.27 -6.61
CA ASP A 98 -27.51 1.54 -7.10
C ASP A 98 -27.44 2.64 -6.02
N TYR A 99 -27.74 2.28 -4.77
CA TYR A 99 -27.62 3.19 -3.64
C TYR A 99 -26.17 3.69 -3.50
N VAL A 100 -25.18 2.80 -3.46
CA VAL A 100 -23.77 3.17 -3.33
C VAL A 100 -23.30 4.01 -4.53
N GLN A 101 -23.69 3.64 -5.75
CA GLN A 101 -23.33 4.38 -6.96
C GLN A 101 -23.97 5.77 -7.02
N SER A 102 -25.18 5.95 -6.46
CA SER A 102 -25.82 7.28 -6.38
C SER A 102 -25.02 8.27 -5.51
N ARG A 103 -24.13 7.77 -4.63
CA ARG A 103 -23.17 8.57 -3.84
C ARG A 103 -21.86 8.82 -4.59
N LYS A 104 -21.78 8.44 -5.87
CA LYS A 104 -20.57 8.47 -6.71
C LYS A 104 -19.45 7.57 -6.17
N LEU A 105 -19.81 6.53 -5.42
CA LEU A 105 -18.89 5.49 -4.96
C LEU A 105 -18.98 4.25 -5.85
N LYS A 106 -17.99 3.38 -5.74
CA LYS A 106 -17.91 2.08 -6.41
C LYS A 106 -18.22 0.98 -5.41
N PHE A 107 -18.93 -0.05 -5.86
CA PHE A 107 -19.24 -1.21 -5.04
C PHE A 107 -18.30 -2.36 -5.37
N GLY A 108 -17.71 -2.97 -4.36
CA GLY A 108 -16.96 -4.22 -4.46
C GLY A 108 -17.71 -5.33 -3.72
N LEU A 109 -17.65 -6.54 -4.26
CA LEU A 109 -18.33 -7.70 -3.70
C LEU A 109 -17.37 -8.86 -3.64
N LEU A 110 -17.23 -9.47 -2.47
CA LEU A 110 -16.54 -10.74 -2.35
C LEU A 110 -17.47 -11.85 -2.83
N ASP A 111 -16.99 -12.70 -3.73
CA ASP A 111 -17.57 -14.02 -3.96
C ASP A 111 -16.49 -15.08 -3.70
N VAL A 112 -16.92 -16.21 -3.17
CA VAL A 112 -16.06 -17.32 -2.79
C VAL A 112 -16.52 -18.54 -3.58
N TYR A 113 -15.78 -18.86 -4.64
CA TYR A 113 -15.88 -20.12 -5.38
C TYR A 113 -14.85 -21.07 -4.76
N ASP A 114 -15.29 -22.07 -4.00
CA ASP A 114 -14.52 -22.89 -3.06
C ASP A 114 -14.01 -22.13 -1.83
N PHE A 115 -13.93 -22.81 -0.67
CA PHE A 115 -13.33 -22.27 0.56
C PHE A 115 -11.87 -21.78 0.37
N ASP A 116 -11.30 -22.04 -0.81
CA ASP A 116 -10.07 -21.47 -1.34
C ASP A 116 -10.37 -20.25 -2.25
N GLY A 117 -11.19 -19.29 -1.79
CA GLY A 117 -11.32 -17.98 -2.44
C GLY A 117 -9.94 -17.48 -2.86
N PRO A 118 -9.78 -16.78 -4.01
CA PRO A 118 -8.56 -16.79 -4.82
C PRO A 118 -7.35 -16.81 -3.93
N SER A 119 -6.60 -17.94 -3.89
CA SER A 119 -5.62 -18.24 -2.85
C SER A 119 -4.94 -16.94 -2.42
N VAL A 120 -5.42 -16.37 -1.31
CA VAL A 120 -4.53 -15.53 -0.54
C VAL A 120 -3.56 -16.58 -0.09
N ASP A 121 -2.40 -16.57 -0.73
CA ASP A 121 -1.23 -17.29 -0.28
C ASP A 121 -0.86 -16.70 1.09
N ALA A 122 -1.71 -16.95 2.07
CA ALA A 122 -1.47 -16.82 3.49
C ALA A 122 -0.63 -18.03 3.85
N PHE A 123 0.57 -18.06 3.31
CA PHE A 123 1.58 -18.97 3.75
C PHE A 123 1.88 -18.59 5.20
N SER A 124 1.79 -19.55 6.09
CA SER A 124 2.46 -19.49 7.38
C SER A 124 3.97 -19.56 7.17
N CYS A 125 4.55 -18.55 6.51
CA CYS A 125 5.98 -18.29 6.45
C CYS A 125 6.19 -16.94 5.78
N ASN A 126 6.74 -15.96 6.48
CA ASN A 126 8.16 -15.94 6.81
C ASN A 126 8.47 -15.87 8.33
N LYS A 127 7.55 -16.26 9.23
CA LYS A 127 7.66 -15.90 10.67
C LYS A 127 7.98 -14.41 10.91
N GLN A 128 7.59 -13.51 9.99
CA GLN A 128 7.94 -12.07 9.93
C GLN A 128 9.20 -11.63 9.13
N ASP A 129 9.83 -12.48 8.32
CA ASP A 129 11.04 -12.16 7.51
C ASP A 129 10.83 -11.23 6.28
N ASN A 130 9.81 -10.37 6.30
CA ASN A 130 9.61 -9.32 5.28
C ASN A 130 10.61 -8.15 5.46
N GLN A 131 11.65 -8.39 6.27
CA GLN A 131 12.77 -7.51 6.59
C GLN A 131 14.12 -8.15 6.19
N ALA A 132 14.13 -9.18 5.34
CA ALA A 132 15.35 -9.77 4.81
C ALA A 132 15.87 -8.99 3.59
N TRP A 133 17.18 -8.72 3.56
CA TRP A 133 17.86 -7.87 2.57
C TRP A 133 18.90 -8.65 1.75
N LEU A 134 19.00 -8.38 0.44
CA LEU A 134 20.04 -8.88 -0.45
C LEU A 134 21.05 -7.78 -0.79
N TRP A 135 22.34 -8.09 -0.69
CA TRP A 135 23.43 -7.22 -1.15
C TRP A 135 23.90 -7.64 -2.56
N SER A 136 23.97 -6.67 -3.48
CA SER A 136 24.37 -6.87 -4.87
C SER A 136 25.84 -6.45 -5.09
N PRO A 137 26.77 -7.38 -5.38
CA PRO A 137 28.19 -7.06 -5.58
C PRO A 137 28.50 -6.38 -6.93
N ASN A 138 27.52 -6.26 -7.82
CA ASN A 138 27.68 -5.68 -9.17
C ASN A 138 27.29 -4.19 -9.25
N ASP A 139 26.40 -3.72 -8.38
CA ASP A 139 25.95 -2.32 -8.32
C ASP A 139 26.01 -1.70 -6.91
N GLY A 140 26.40 -2.47 -5.90
CA GLY A 140 26.65 -2.00 -4.53
C GLY A 140 25.40 -1.75 -3.68
N THR A 141 24.19 -2.11 -4.15
CA THR A 141 22.92 -1.81 -3.45
C THR A 141 22.47 -2.93 -2.50
N VAL A 142 21.70 -2.55 -1.46
CA VAL A 142 21.01 -3.45 -0.52
C VAL A 142 19.51 -3.32 -0.77
N ARG A 143 18.87 -4.40 -1.23
CA ARG A 143 17.44 -4.44 -1.59
C ARG A 143 16.70 -5.35 -0.65
N SER A 144 15.40 -5.18 -0.48
CA SER A 144 14.62 -6.24 0.16
C SER A 144 14.81 -7.45 -0.72
N LYS A 145 15.02 -8.63 -0.12
CA LYS A 145 15.10 -9.87 -0.86
C LYS A 145 13.91 -10.05 -1.82
N HIS A 146 12.83 -9.29 -1.60
CA HIS A 146 11.56 -9.33 -2.32
C HIS A 146 11.05 -7.95 -2.84
N ASN A 147 11.93 -6.94 -3.01
CA ASN A 147 11.67 -5.60 -3.61
C ASN A 147 10.73 -4.62 -2.86
N GLY A 148 11.26 -3.92 -1.84
CA GLY A 148 10.66 -2.75 -1.19
C GLY A 148 11.52 -2.34 0.02
N GLU A 149 12.15 -1.16 0.00
CA GLU A 149 13.46 -0.91 0.64
C GLU A 149 13.47 -0.28 2.05
N CYS A 150 14.17 -0.92 3.01
CA CYS A 150 14.51 -0.50 4.38
C CYS A 150 16.03 -0.31 4.42
N LEU A 151 16.44 0.86 4.90
CA LEU A 151 17.75 1.45 4.74
C LEU A 151 18.27 1.90 6.12
N THR A 152 18.26 1.05 7.15
CA THR A 152 19.25 1.19 8.25
C THR A 152 19.32 -0.08 9.14
N LEU A 153 20.53 -0.43 9.58
CA LEU A 153 20.86 -1.58 10.45
C LEU A 153 21.20 -1.13 11.89
N LYS A 154 20.38 -0.26 12.47
CA LYS A 154 20.41 0.00 13.92
C LYS A 154 19.17 -0.60 14.56
N ALA A 155 19.24 -1.89 14.88
CA ALA A 155 18.22 -2.59 15.66
C ALA A 155 16.80 -2.31 15.17
N ASN A 156 15.99 -1.63 16.00
CA ASN A 156 14.59 -1.31 15.77
C ASN A 156 14.35 0.07 15.11
N LEU A 157 15.38 0.78 14.67
CA LEU A 157 15.22 2.04 13.94
C LEU A 157 15.33 1.75 12.46
N GLU A 158 14.38 2.26 11.67
CA GLU A 158 14.26 1.96 10.25
C GLU A 158 14.09 3.25 9.44
N VAL A 159 14.69 3.27 8.25
CA VAL A 159 14.46 4.30 7.23
C VAL A 159 13.92 3.60 6.01
N TRP A 160 12.72 3.94 5.56
CA TRP A 160 12.18 3.44 4.29
C TRP A 160 12.10 4.58 3.30
N ALA A 161 12.42 4.31 2.04
CA ALA A 161 12.34 5.32 1.01
C ALA A 161 11.78 4.76 -0.30
N GLY A 162 11.14 5.61 -1.09
CA GLY A 162 10.65 5.26 -2.40
C GLY A 162 10.53 6.47 -3.32
N PRO A 163 10.90 6.34 -4.60
CA PRO A 163 10.88 7.45 -5.53
C PRO A 163 9.45 7.86 -5.89
N LEU A 164 9.25 9.15 -6.11
CA LEU A 164 8.03 9.75 -6.64
C LEU A 164 8.25 10.18 -8.10
N VAL A 165 7.15 10.27 -8.86
CA VAL A 165 7.16 10.60 -10.30
C VAL A 165 7.90 11.91 -10.62
N ASN A 166 7.87 12.87 -9.69
CA ASN A 166 8.53 14.17 -9.86
C ASN A 166 10.03 14.18 -9.45
N GLY A 167 10.63 13.02 -9.19
CA GLY A 167 12.02 12.89 -8.74
C GLY A 167 12.24 13.14 -7.25
N SER A 168 11.20 13.51 -6.49
CA SER A 168 11.25 13.54 -5.03
C SER A 168 11.32 12.12 -4.45
N GLN A 169 11.69 12.01 -3.18
CA GLN A 169 11.64 10.78 -2.40
C GLN A 169 10.53 10.88 -1.34
N ALA A 170 9.69 9.86 -1.22
CA ALA A 170 8.89 9.63 -0.02
C ALA A 170 9.77 8.85 0.96
N VAL A 171 9.91 9.37 2.19
CA VAL A 171 10.78 8.79 3.22
C VAL A 171 9.98 8.58 4.49
N VAL A 172 10.19 7.45 5.15
CA VAL A 172 9.58 7.09 6.43
C VAL A 172 10.71 6.80 7.42
N LEU A 173 10.68 7.48 8.56
CA LEU A 173 11.60 7.23 9.66
C LEU A 173 10.79 6.56 10.78
N LEU A 174 11.07 5.30 11.07
CA LEU A 174 10.26 4.46 11.96
C LEU A 174 11.08 4.02 13.16
N ASN A 175 10.55 4.26 14.36
CA ASN A 175 11.11 3.73 15.61
C ASN A 175 10.26 2.56 16.09
N ARG A 176 10.78 1.34 15.96
CA ARG A 176 10.15 0.09 16.42
C ARG A 176 10.60 -0.34 17.81
N ASN A 177 11.34 0.49 18.55
CA ASN A 177 11.64 0.16 19.94
C ASN A 177 10.35 0.04 20.73
N ASP A 178 10.38 -0.70 21.84
CA ASP A 178 9.22 -0.86 22.74
C ASP A 178 9.13 0.26 23.79
N PHE A 179 10.16 1.11 23.87
CA PHE A 179 10.23 2.25 24.78
C PHE A 179 11.24 3.29 24.28
N GLY A 180 11.16 4.51 24.82
CA GLY A 180 12.10 5.59 24.54
C GLY A 180 11.79 6.40 23.29
N SER A 181 12.63 7.38 23.00
CA SER A 181 12.51 8.22 21.81
C SER A 181 13.88 8.37 21.18
N GLU A 182 13.93 8.32 19.85
CA GLU A 182 15.18 8.26 19.12
C GLU A 182 15.25 9.33 18.03
N SER A 183 16.47 9.68 17.64
CA SER A 183 16.73 10.46 16.43
C SER A 183 17.15 9.53 15.31
N ILE A 184 16.48 9.62 14.16
CA ILE A 184 16.79 8.83 12.98
C ILE A 184 17.28 9.77 11.88
N THR A 185 18.41 9.40 11.26
CA THR A 185 19.02 10.15 10.16
C THR A 185 18.74 9.45 8.84
N VAL A 186 18.33 10.21 7.83
CA VAL A 186 18.31 9.79 6.43
C VAL A 186 19.42 10.54 5.69
N ASN A 187 20.32 9.80 5.04
CA ASN A 187 21.38 10.38 4.22
C ASN A 187 20.97 10.39 2.75
N TRP A 188 21.41 11.41 2.00
CA TRP A 188 21.00 11.60 0.61
C TRP A 188 21.46 10.45 -0.28
N GLN A 189 22.67 9.96 -0.06
CA GLN A 189 23.20 8.79 -0.75
C GLN A 189 22.32 7.55 -0.61
N ASP A 190 21.68 7.36 0.56
CA ASP A 190 20.88 6.16 0.84
C ASP A 190 19.55 6.19 0.05
N ILE A 191 19.09 7.38 -0.33
CA ILE A 191 17.86 7.61 -1.10
C ILE A 191 18.13 8.00 -2.56
N GLY A 192 19.35 7.75 -3.05
CA GLY A 192 19.75 7.97 -4.44
C GLY A 192 19.99 9.44 -4.82
N PHE A 193 20.14 10.33 -3.84
CA PHE A 193 20.47 11.74 -4.06
C PHE A 193 21.98 12.00 -3.89
N PRO A 194 22.58 12.97 -4.62
CA PRO A 194 23.98 13.31 -4.44
C PRO A 194 24.25 13.91 -3.04
N VAL A 195 25.40 13.54 -2.47
CA VAL A 195 25.77 13.86 -1.07
C VAL A 195 26.03 15.34 -0.80
N ASP A 196 26.32 16.11 -1.83
CA ASP A 196 26.67 17.53 -1.79
C ASP A 196 25.50 18.45 -2.16
N HIS A 197 24.36 17.88 -2.56
CA HIS A 197 23.18 18.66 -2.90
C HIS A 197 22.31 19.00 -1.70
N SER A 198 21.65 20.15 -1.81
CA SER A 198 20.60 20.58 -0.91
C SER A 198 19.26 20.01 -1.34
N ALA A 199 18.42 19.66 -0.36
CA ALA A 199 17.06 19.21 -0.58
C ALA A 199 16.11 19.86 0.43
N VAL A 200 14.92 20.25 -0.05
CA VAL A 200 13.81 20.67 0.81
C VAL A 200 13.21 19.42 1.45
N VAL A 201 13.10 19.44 2.78
CA VAL A 201 12.44 18.39 3.56
C VAL A 201 11.08 18.90 4.01
N ARG A 202 10.03 18.15 3.66
CA ARG A 202 8.65 18.41 4.07
C ARG A 202 8.14 17.32 4.98
N ASP A 203 7.66 17.69 6.16
CA ASP A 203 6.96 16.79 7.08
C ASP A 203 5.47 16.70 6.68
N LEU A 204 5.00 15.48 6.39
CA LEU A 204 3.63 15.25 5.92
C LEU A 204 2.61 15.27 7.05
N TRP A 205 2.99 14.92 8.28
CA TRP A 205 2.11 15.02 9.46
C TRP A 205 1.89 16.48 9.84
N ALA A 206 2.97 17.27 9.90
CA ALA A 206 2.91 18.71 10.16
C ALA A 206 2.41 19.51 8.94
N ARG A 207 2.33 18.89 7.76
CA ARG A 207 1.94 19.50 6.48
C ARG A 207 2.79 20.71 6.12
N LYS A 208 4.08 20.69 6.46
CA LYS A 208 4.97 21.86 6.41
C LYS A 208 6.36 21.50 5.91
N ASP A 209 6.94 22.40 5.12
CA ASP A 209 8.35 22.35 4.76
C ASP A 209 9.17 22.82 5.97
N ILE A 210 10.01 21.94 6.48
CA ILE A 210 10.72 22.14 7.75
C ILE A 210 12.13 22.71 7.56
N GLY A 211 12.63 22.72 6.33
CA GLY A 211 13.90 23.35 6.00
C GLY A 211 14.51 22.81 4.71
N THR A 212 15.69 23.33 4.40
CA THR A 212 16.56 22.83 3.34
C THR A 212 17.83 22.30 3.98
N PHE A 213 18.23 21.08 3.62
CA PHE A 213 19.34 20.39 4.24
C PHE A 213 20.27 19.83 3.16
N THR A 214 21.58 19.81 3.45
CA THR A 214 22.62 19.32 2.53
C THR A 214 23.16 17.98 3.02
N GLY A 215 23.17 16.99 2.15
CA GLY A 215 23.74 15.65 2.38
C GLY A 215 22.94 14.71 3.30
N ASN A 216 22.20 15.22 4.29
CA ASN A 216 21.33 14.42 5.16
C ASN A 216 20.29 15.27 5.90
N TYR A 217 19.35 14.59 6.55
CA TYR A 217 18.46 15.14 7.56
C TYR A 217 18.35 14.19 8.76
N THR A 218 18.36 14.74 9.97
CA THR A 218 18.15 13.99 11.22
C THR A 218 16.88 14.47 11.90
N SER A 219 15.95 13.55 12.16
CA SER A 219 14.73 13.88 12.90
C SER A 219 15.06 14.31 14.33
N PRO A 220 14.40 15.33 14.88
CA PRO A 220 14.67 15.77 16.26
C PRO A 220 14.25 14.74 17.31
N LYS A 221 13.16 14.01 17.05
CA LYS A 221 12.60 13.00 17.96
C LYS A 221 11.56 12.14 17.24
N ILE A 222 11.62 10.83 17.44
CA ILE A 222 10.59 9.86 17.06
C ILE A 222 10.35 8.94 18.26
N ASP A 223 9.16 9.03 18.83
CA ASP A 223 8.77 8.17 19.96
C ASP A 223 8.72 6.69 19.56
N TYR A 224 8.88 5.79 20.53
CA TYR A 224 8.77 4.35 20.31
C TYR A 224 7.41 3.99 19.68
N HIS A 225 7.42 2.99 18.80
CA HIS A 225 6.30 2.60 17.92
C HIS A 225 5.73 3.74 17.05
N SER A 226 6.44 4.86 16.92
CA SER A 226 6.02 6.02 16.15
C SER A 226 6.87 6.21 14.90
N VAL A 227 6.39 7.11 14.04
CA VAL A 227 6.92 7.32 12.71
C VAL A 227 6.81 8.80 12.32
N THR A 228 7.77 9.31 11.56
CA THR A 228 7.55 10.51 10.74
C THR A 228 7.62 10.16 9.26
N MET A 229 6.80 10.84 8.47
CA MET A 229 6.75 10.66 7.03
C MET A 229 7.12 11.98 6.36
N LEU A 230 8.09 11.91 5.47
CA LEU A 230 8.72 13.04 4.82
C LEU A 230 8.55 12.94 3.30
N LYS A 231 8.46 14.09 2.65
CA LYS A 231 8.77 14.23 1.22
C LYS A 231 10.05 15.04 1.10
N ILE A 232 11.06 14.48 0.44
CA ILE A 232 12.37 15.13 0.23
C ILE A 232 12.54 15.44 -1.25
N THR A 233 12.86 16.68 -1.58
CA THR A 233 12.96 17.16 -2.98
C THR A 233 14.27 17.92 -3.15
N LEU A 234 15.11 17.51 -4.10
CA LEU A 234 16.31 18.27 -4.46
C LEU A 234 15.94 19.73 -4.79
N SER A 235 16.75 20.66 -4.28
CA SER A 235 16.60 22.10 -4.52
C SER A 235 17.23 22.54 -5.83
#